data_AF-A0A7J6I9E2-F1
#
_entry.id   AF-A0A7J6I9E2-F1
#
_cell.length_a   1.000
_cell.length_b   1.000
_cell.length_c   1.000
_cell.angle_alpha   90.00
_cell.angle_beta   90.00
_cell.angle_gamma   90.00
#
_symmetry.space_group_name_H-M   'P 1'
#
loop_
_entity.id
_entity.type
_entity.pdbx_description
1 polymer ?
#
loop_
_entity_poly.entity_id
_entity_poly.type
_entity_poly.pdbx_seq_one_letter_code
_entity_poly.pdbx_strand_id
1 'polypeptide(L)'
;MNLPPKVRIFVWKIFHKSLPVVVEFYRRHIATSPYCFICNSCEETINHALFFCPRAKAVWHLSKLPINLSRTDQSPYEDILLQLSATISTSEFELFLVYCWSIWHGNTVKTPADVASYAPSFLKEFQAARAKHQ
;
A
#
# COMPACT_ATOMS: atom_id res chain seq x y z
N MET A 1 16.83 -5.66 -0.68
CA MET A 1 15.77 -4.63 -0.71
C MET A 1 16.32 -3.29 -0.27
N ASN A 2 16.34 -2.29 -1.15
CA ASN A 2 16.77 -0.92 -0.89
C ASN A 2 15.58 -0.03 -0.52
N LEU A 3 14.97 -0.33 0.63
CA LEU A 3 13.75 0.34 1.11
C LEU A 3 14.02 1.21 2.35
N PRO A 4 13.34 2.36 2.47
CA PRO A 4 13.34 3.17 3.68
C PRO A 4 12.91 2.35 4.92
N PRO A 5 13.52 2.56 6.10
CA PRO A 5 13.19 1.82 7.32
C PRO A 5 11.69 1.81 7.66
N LYS A 6 11.00 2.95 7.47
CA LYS A 6 9.56 3.07 7.70
C LYS A 6 8.70 2.18 6.79
N VAL A 7 9.13 2.00 5.53
CA VAL A 7 8.44 1.12 4.57
C VAL A 7 8.67 -0.33 4.99
N ARG A 8 9.89 -0.69 5.42
CA ARG A 8 10.18 -2.04 5.94
C ARG A 8 9.34 -2.40 7.16
N ILE A 9 9.18 -1.47 8.11
CA ILE A 9 8.32 -1.66 9.30
C ILE A 9 6.86 -1.85 8.88
N PHE A 10 6.39 -1.07 7.92
CA PHE A 10 5.04 -1.22 7.38
C PHE A 10 4.82 -2.59 6.71
N VAL A 11 5.76 -3.02 5.89
CA VAL A 11 5.72 -4.35 5.25
C VAL A 11 5.70 -5.46 6.29
N TRP A 12 6.52 -5.34 7.34
CA TRP A 12 6.46 -6.24 8.49
C TRP A 12 5.07 -6.27 9.13
N LYS A 13 4.43 -5.11 9.35
CA LYS A 13 3.07 -5.04 9.90
C LYS A 13 2.03 -5.72 9.00
N ILE A 14 2.16 -5.64 7.67
CA ILE A 14 1.28 -6.35 6.73
C ILE A 14 1.39 -7.87 6.93
N PHE A 15 2.61 -8.40 6.91
CA PHE A 15 2.85 -9.84 7.05
C PHE A 15 2.42 -10.37 8.42
N HIS A 16 2.54 -9.56 9.47
CA HIS A 16 2.12 -9.92 10.82
C HIS A 16 0.66 -9.54 11.14
N LYS A 17 -0.18 -9.22 10.14
CA LYS A 17 -1.61 -8.87 10.35
C LYS A 17 -1.81 -7.79 11.42
N SER A 18 -0.86 -6.87 11.50
CA SER A 18 -0.72 -5.86 12.55
C SER A 18 -0.88 -4.43 12.03
N LEU A 19 -1.44 -4.26 10.83
CA LEU A 19 -1.86 -2.94 10.36
C LEU A 19 -3.12 -2.50 11.11
N PRO A 20 -3.19 -1.25 11.60
CA PRO A 20 -4.35 -0.76 12.33
C PRO A 20 -5.50 -0.44 11.39
N VAL A 21 -6.21 -1.48 10.94
CA VAL A 21 -7.40 -1.38 10.09
C VAL A 21 -8.68 -1.28 10.93
N VAL A 22 -9.68 -0.56 10.42
CA VAL A 22 -10.90 -0.22 11.19
C VAL A 22 -11.69 -1.45 11.61
N VAL A 23 -11.75 -2.48 10.78
CA VAL A 23 -12.44 -3.72 11.12
C VAL A 23 -11.90 -4.37 12.41
N GLU A 24 -10.59 -4.26 12.67
CA GLU A 24 -9.99 -4.83 13.89
C GLU A 24 -10.31 -3.97 15.13
N PHE A 25 -10.39 -2.65 14.97
CA PHE A 25 -10.87 -1.77 16.04
C PHE A 25 -12.34 -1.99 16.36
N TYR A 26 -13.17 -2.22 15.33
CA TYR A 26 -14.57 -2.56 15.50
C TYR A 26 -14.74 -3.89 16.24
N ARG A 27 -13.97 -4.93 15.86
CA ARG A 27 -13.96 -6.24 16.55
C ARG A 27 -13.56 -6.13 18.02
N ARG A 28 -12.73 -5.15 18.37
CA ARG A 28 -12.32 -4.84 19.76
C ARG A 28 -13.26 -3.88 20.47
N HIS A 29 -14.38 -3.49 19.86
CA HIS A 29 -15.36 -2.53 20.39
C HIS A 29 -14.76 -1.13 20.66
N ILE A 30 -13.73 -0.75 19.90
CA ILE A 30 -13.07 0.58 19.97
C ILE A 30 -13.65 1.53 18.93
N ALA A 31 -13.97 1.03 17.72
CA ALA A 31 -14.61 1.80 16.67
C ALA A 31 -16.12 1.56 16.65
N THR A 32 -16.89 2.57 16.23
CA THR A 32 -18.36 2.51 16.13
C THR A 32 -18.86 1.87 14.84
N SER A 33 -17.99 1.75 13.83
CA SER A 33 -18.31 1.20 12.51
C SER A 33 -17.07 0.51 11.93
N PRO A 34 -17.21 -0.61 11.19
CA PRO A 34 -16.09 -1.27 10.50
C PRO A 34 -15.78 -0.63 9.13
N TYR A 35 -16.59 0.31 8.64
CA TYR A 35 -16.48 0.83 7.28
C TYR A 35 -15.27 1.74 7.07
N CYS A 36 -14.74 1.71 5.85
CA CYS A 36 -13.62 2.55 5.44
C CYS A 36 -13.96 4.04 5.52
N PHE A 37 -13.14 4.80 6.23
CA PHE A 37 -13.34 6.25 6.39
C PHE A 37 -13.22 7.04 5.07
N ILE A 38 -12.62 6.45 4.04
CA ILE A 38 -12.38 7.11 2.76
C ILE A 38 -13.59 6.96 1.83
N CYS A 39 -14.12 5.75 1.67
CA CYS A 39 -15.19 5.48 0.71
C CYS A 39 -16.54 5.16 1.35
N ASN A 40 -16.57 4.85 2.65
CA ASN A 40 -17.75 4.52 3.45
C ASN A 40 -18.64 3.42 2.85
N SER A 41 -18.10 2.56 1.99
CA SER A 41 -18.88 1.58 1.21
C SER A 41 -18.58 0.13 1.56
N CYS A 42 -17.40 -0.15 2.13
CA CYS A 42 -16.94 -1.49 2.48
C CYS A 42 -16.18 -1.45 3.80
N GLU A 43 -16.08 -2.59 4.48
CA GLU A 43 -15.27 -2.71 5.69
C GLU A 43 -13.80 -2.42 5.39
N GLU A 44 -13.15 -1.64 6.25
CA GLU A 44 -11.73 -1.35 6.11
C GLU A 44 -10.91 -2.55 6.56
N THR A 45 -10.58 -3.42 5.60
CA THR A 45 -9.60 -4.49 5.72
C THR A 45 -8.27 -4.08 5.08
N ILE A 46 -7.18 -4.84 5.28
CA ILE A 46 -5.90 -4.58 4.58
C ILE A 46 -6.11 -4.65 3.06
N ASN A 47 -6.85 -5.68 2.60
CA ASN A 47 -7.27 -5.85 1.21
C ASN A 47 -7.95 -4.58 0.67
N HIS A 48 -8.96 -4.10 1.39
CA HIS A 48 -9.72 -2.94 0.96
C HIS A 48 -8.85 -1.67 0.98
N ALA A 49 -8.19 -1.38 2.09
CA ALA A 49 -7.40 -0.17 2.25
C ALA A 49 -6.27 -0.05 1.21
N LEU A 50 -5.63 -1.17 0.86
CA LEU A 50 -4.50 -1.16 -0.06
C LEU A 50 -4.88 -1.35 -1.53
N PHE A 51 -5.93 -2.09 -1.86
CA PHE A 51 -6.19 -2.50 -3.25
C PHE A 51 -7.60 -2.20 -3.74
N PHE A 52 -8.63 -2.37 -2.90
CA PHE A 52 -10.02 -2.32 -3.37
C PHE A 52 -10.75 -1.01 -3.09
N CYS A 53 -10.23 -0.16 -2.20
CA CYS A 53 -10.75 1.18 -1.97
C CYS A 53 -10.70 1.98 -3.29
N PRO A 54 -11.77 2.71 -3.68
CA PRO A 54 -11.78 3.53 -4.89
C PRO A 54 -10.57 4.48 -5.00
N ARG A 55 -10.14 5.06 -3.86
CA ARG A 55 -8.94 5.89 -3.81
C ARG A 55 -7.67 5.10 -4.10
N ALA A 56 -7.52 3.92 -3.52
CA ALA A 56 -6.39 3.04 -3.78
C ALA A 56 -6.36 2.58 -5.24
N LYS A 57 -7.51 2.16 -5.79
CA LYS A 57 -7.65 1.82 -7.22
C LYS A 57 -7.20 2.96 -8.13
N ALA A 58 -7.56 4.21 -7.80
CA ALA A 58 -7.11 5.39 -8.55
C ALA A 58 -5.58 5.59 -8.49
N VAL A 59 -4.95 5.40 -7.33
CA VAL A 59 -3.48 5.46 -7.20
C VAL A 59 -2.82 4.39 -8.06
N TRP A 60 -3.31 3.15 -8.00
CA TRP A 60 -2.76 2.05 -8.81
C TRP A 60 -2.95 2.25 -10.31
N HIS A 61 -4.08 2.80 -10.73
CA HIS A 61 -4.31 3.16 -12.13
C HIS A 61 -3.32 4.22 -12.64
N LEU A 62 -2.95 5.17 -11.77
CA LEU A 62 -1.94 6.19 -12.06
C LEU A 62 -0.51 5.68 -11.88
N SER A 63 -0.32 4.51 -11.26
CA SER A 63 0.99 3.92 -11.09
C SER A 63 1.52 3.47 -12.45
N LYS A 64 2.79 3.76 -12.72
CA LYS A 64 3.49 3.30 -13.93
C LYS A 64 4.01 1.86 -13.81
N LEU A 65 3.51 1.10 -12.84
CA LEU A 65 3.93 -0.28 -12.60
C LEU A 65 3.22 -1.20 -13.60
N PRO A 66 3.90 -2.22 -14.16
CA PRO A 66 3.31 -3.18 -15.07
C PRO A 66 2.49 -4.24 -14.31
N ILE A 67 1.59 -3.81 -13.43
CA ILE A 67 0.76 -4.67 -12.58
C ILE A 67 -0.70 -4.60 -12.99
N ASN A 68 -1.37 -5.75 -12.96
CA ASN A 68 -2.80 -5.83 -13.25
C ASN A 68 -3.55 -6.32 -12.01
N LEU A 69 -4.02 -5.36 -11.21
CA LEU A 69 -4.79 -5.61 -9.99
C LEU A 69 -6.29 -5.83 -10.25
N SER A 70 -6.79 -5.69 -11.49
CA SER A 70 -8.20 -5.96 -11.78
C SER A 70 -8.52 -7.46 -11.84
N ARG A 71 -7.49 -8.31 -12.03
CA ARG A 71 -7.62 -9.78 -11.97
C ARG A 71 -7.66 -10.34 -10.55
N THR A 72 -7.36 -9.52 -9.54
CA THR A 72 -7.18 -9.94 -8.14
C THR A 72 -8.34 -9.46 -7.25
N ASP A 73 -9.51 -9.14 -7.80
CA ASP A 73 -10.63 -8.46 -7.10
C ASP A 73 -11.15 -9.20 -5.85
N GLN A 74 -10.75 -10.45 -5.63
CA GLN A 74 -11.06 -11.23 -4.42
C GLN A 74 -9.84 -11.93 -3.78
N SER A 75 -8.64 -11.77 -4.34
CA SER A 75 -7.46 -12.42 -3.79
C SER A 75 -7.10 -11.80 -2.42
N PRO A 76 -6.73 -12.62 -1.43
CA PRO A 76 -6.05 -12.15 -0.23
C PRO A 76 -4.81 -11.30 -0.58
N TYR A 77 -4.53 -10.27 0.21
CA TYR A 77 -3.36 -9.41 -0.01
C TYR A 77 -2.06 -10.20 0.00
N GLU A 78 -2.02 -11.31 0.76
CA GLU A 78 -0.89 -12.24 0.82
C GLU A 78 -0.60 -12.84 -0.57
N ASP A 79 -1.63 -13.26 -1.30
CA ASP A 79 -1.49 -13.85 -2.64
C ASP A 79 -1.05 -12.80 -3.66
N ILE A 80 -1.59 -11.57 -3.56
CA ILE A 80 -1.16 -10.45 -4.40
C ILE A 80 0.33 -10.15 -4.17
N LEU A 81 0.77 -10.09 -2.91
CA LEU A 81 2.17 -9.86 -2.55
C LEU A 81 3.08 -10.96 -3.10
N LEU A 82 2.69 -12.23 -2.89
CA LEU A 82 3.45 -13.39 -3.33
C LEU A 82 3.56 -13.43 -4.85
N GLN A 83 2.44 -13.30 -5.56
CA GLN A 83 2.40 -13.30 -7.02
C GLN A 83 3.26 -12.19 -7.61
N LEU A 84 3.12 -10.96 -7.12
CA LEU A 84 3.89 -9.82 -7.63
C LEU A 84 5.38 -10.00 -7.33
N SER A 85 5.74 -10.48 -6.14
CA SER A 85 7.15 -10.73 -5.79
C SER A 85 7.85 -11.73 -6.72
N ALA A 86 7.09 -12.64 -7.34
CA ALA A 86 7.58 -13.63 -8.28
C ALA A 86 7.50 -13.19 -9.75
N THR A 87 6.71 -12.16 -10.06
CA THR A 87 6.38 -11.78 -11.45
C THR A 87 7.10 -10.52 -11.92
N ILE A 88 7.29 -9.54 -11.04
CA ILE A 88 7.92 -8.25 -11.40
C ILE A 88 9.36 -8.17 -10.90
N SER A 89 10.15 -7.25 -11.45
CA SER A 89 11.54 -7.08 -11.02
C SER A 89 11.64 -6.61 -9.56
N THR A 90 12.79 -6.85 -8.92
CA THR A 90 13.05 -6.39 -7.54
C THR A 90 12.83 -4.88 -7.38
N SER A 91 13.24 -4.06 -8.34
CA SER A 91 13.06 -2.60 -8.27
C SER A 91 11.59 -2.19 -8.40
N GLU A 92 10.82 -2.86 -9.27
CA GLU A 92 9.38 -2.64 -9.39
C GLU A 92 8.64 -3.10 -8.13
N PHE A 93 9.07 -4.22 -7.54
CA PHE A 93 8.51 -4.72 -6.28
C PHE A 93 8.82 -3.79 -5.11
N GLU A 94 10.03 -3.24 -5.04
CA GLU A 94 10.37 -2.20 -4.06
C GLU A 94 9.47 -0.96 -4.22
N LEU A 95 9.28 -0.51 -5.46
CA LEU A 95 8.38 0.61 -5.75
C LEU A 95 6.92 0.27 -5.38
N PHE A 96 6.46 -0.93 -5.70
CA PHE A 96 5.14 -1.44 -5.30
C PHE A 96 4.94 -1.37 -3.77
N LEU A 97 5.92 -1.81 -2.98
CA LEU A 97 5.85 -1.73 -1.52
C LEU A 97 5.82 -0.27 -1.01
N VAL A 98 6.52 0.65 -1.69
CA VAL A 98 6.44 2.09 -1.41
C VAL A 98 5.06 2.65 -1.77
N TYR A 99 4.43 2.20 -2.85
CA TYR A 99 3.04 2.55 -3.16
C TYR A 99 2.09 2.06 -2.07
N CYS A 100 2.17 0.79 -1.64
CA CYS A 100 1.35 0.28 -0.53
C CYS A 100 1.50 1.14 0.73
N TRP A 101 2.74 1.49 1.09
CA TRP A 101 3.01 2.37 2.23
C TRP A 101 2.42 3.77 2.02
N SER A 102 2.55 4.33 0.81
CA SER A 102 2.07 5.68 0.48
C SER A 102 0.54 5.75 0.41
N ILE A 103 -0.13 4.68 0.00
CA ILE A 103 -1.59 4.55 0.04
C ILE A 103 -2.05 4.50 1.50
N TRP A 104 -1.41 3.66 2.32
CA TRP A 104 -1.73 3.53 3.74
C TRP A 104 -1.49 4.82 4.53
N HIS A 105 -0.33 5.45 4.33
CA HIS A 105 0.09 6.65 5.05
C HIS A 105 -0.38 7.94 4.37
N GLY A 106 -0.93 7.86 3.16
CA GLY A 106 -1.50 8.99 2.46
C GLY A 106 -2.69 9.50 3.27
N ASN A 107 -2.48 10.55 4.06
CA ASN A 107 -3.56 11.26 4.74
C ASN A 107 -4.68 11.56 3.74
N THR A 108 -5.93 11.57 4.20
CA THR A 108 -7.14 11.79 3.38
C THR A 108 -7.08 13.05 2.51
N VAL A 109 -6.20 13.99 2.87
CA VAL A 109 -5.93 15.25 2.17
C VAL A 109 -5.23 15.05 0.81
N LYS A 110 -4.37 14.03 0.65
CA LYS A 110 -3.61 13.83 -0.60
C LYS A 110 -4.49 13.20 -1.69
N THR A 111 -4.46 13.78 -2.88
CA THR A 111 -5.14 13.21 -4.04
C THR A 111 -4.44 11.94 -4.51
N PRO A 112 -5.12 11.04 -5.27
CA PRO A 112 -4.47 9.88 -5.86
C PRO A 112 -3.25 10.22 -6.72
N ALA A 113 -3.29 11.34 -7.45
CA ALA A 113 -2.18 11.82 -8.27
C ALA A 113 -0.97 12.27 -7.44
N ASP A 114 -1.20 12.92 -6.30
CA ASP A 114 -0.13 13.30 -5.37
C ASP A 114 0.58 12.06 -4.83
N VAL A 115 -0.19 11.04 -4.43
CA VAL A 115 0.38 9.77 -3.94
C VAL A 115 1.17 9.07 -5.06
N ALA A 116 0.64 9.05 -6.27
CA ALA A 116 1.27 8.37 -7.41
C ALA A 116 2.56 9.04 -7.89
N SER A 117 2.65 10.36 -7.82
CA SER A 117 3.87 11.10 -8.13
C SER A 117 4.89 11.06 -6.99
N TYR A 118 4.43 11.02 -5.74
CA TYR A 118 5.28 11.00 -4.55
C TYR A 118 6.07 9.68 -4.41
N ALA A 119 5.40 8.53 -4.55
CA ALA A 119 6.02 7.21 -4.31
C ALA A 119 7.35 6.98 -5.08
N PRO A 120 7.42 7.17 -6.42
CA PRO A 120 8.67 6.97 -7.16
C PRO A 120 9.74 8.00 -6.80
N SER A 121 9.35 9.27 -6.59
CA SER A 121 10.27 10.35 -6.22
C SER A 121 10.92 10.06 -4.86
N PHE A 122 10.10 9.66 -3.88
CA PHE A 122 10.53 9.30 -2.53
C PHE A 122 11.50 8.11 -2.52
N LEU A 123 11.23 7.05 -3.29
CA LEU A 123 12.14 5.91 -3.38
C LEU A 123 13.47 6.30 -4.02
N LYS A 124 13.43 7.06 -5.12
CA LYS A 124 14.64 7.52 -5.83
C LYS A 124 15.53 8.38 -4.94
N GLU A 125 14.95 9.33 -4.21
CA GLU A 125 15.69 10.18 -3.26
C GLU A 125 16.37 9.35 -2.17
N PHE A 126 15.65 8.38 -1.59
CA PHE A 126 16.21 7.48 -0.58
C PHE A 126 17.40 6.67 -1.12
N GLN A 127 17.23 6.08 -2.31
CA GLN A 127 18.27 5.27 -2.93
C GLN A 127 19.51 6.12 -3.27
N ALA A 128 19.31 7.34 -3.79
CA ALA A 128 20.39 8.28 -4.08
C ALA A 128 21.13 8.74 -2.82
N ALA A 129 20.42 9.00 -1.72
CA ALA A 129 21.04 9.35 -0.45
C ALA A 129 21.88 8.18 0.10
N ARG A 130 21.37 6.94 0.01
CA ARG A 130 22.08 5.76 0.51
C ARG A 130 23.36 5.46 -0.29
N ALA A 131 23.33 5.69 -1.61
CA ALA A 131 24.50 5.50 -2.47
C ALA A 131 25.65 6.49 -2.17
N LYS A 132 25.38 7.65 -1.55
CA LYS A 132 26.41 8.61 -1.12
C LYS A 132 27.14 8.21 0.17
N HIS A 133 26.60 7.22 0.89
CA HIS A 133 27.12 6.76 2.18
C HIS A 133 27.63 5.31 2.14
N GLN A 134 27.74 4.72 0.94
CA GLN A 134 28.41 3.44 0.68
C GLN A 134 29.75 3.70 -0.01
#